data_AF-A0A125SIF4-F1
#
_entry.id   AF-A0A125SIF4-F1
#
_cell.length_a   1.000
_cell.length_b   1.000
_cell.length_c   1.000
_cell.angle_alpha   90.00
_cell.angle_beta   90.00
_cell.angle_gamma   90.00
#
_symmetry.space_group_name_H-M   'P 1'
#
loop_
_entity.id
_entity.type
_entity.pdbx_description
1 polymer ?
#
loop_
_entity_poly.entity_id
_entity_poly.type
_entity_poly.pdbx_seq_one_letter_code
_entity_poly.pdbx_strand_id
1 'polypeptide(L)' 'MRHFDGAVCKAHEWSVEAGLIIFTKDGRAQFGWRDLITGQFHSEADGRCISEVIGAIEFNSDVAH' A
#
# COMPACT_ATOMS: atom_id res chain seq x y z
N MET A 1 25.46 21.47 2.56
CA MET A 1 24.26 20.93 1.91
C MET A 1 24.22 19.43 2.16
N ARG A 2 23.46 18.97 3.16
CA ARG A 2 23.28 17.54 3.42
C ARG A 2 21.92 17.16 2.86
N HIS A 3 21.92 16.34 1.80
CA HIS A 3 20.72 15.69 1.30
C HIS A 3 20.11 14.86 2.44
N PHE A 4 18.83 15.12 2.71
CA PHE A 4 17.98 14.29 3.54
C PHE A 4 17.64 13.05 2.72
N ASP A 5 18.48 12.02 2.80
CA ASP A 5 18.08 10.69 2.32
C ASP A 5 17.22 10.08 3.43
N GLY A 6 15.92 10.33 3.31
CA GLY A 6 14.91 9.76 4.19
C GLY A 6 15.02 8.25 4.10
N ALA A 7 15.57 7.66 5.16
CA ALA A 7 15.71 6.23 5.30
C ALA A 7 14.33 5.58 5.18
N VAL A 8 13.99 5.14 3.96
CA VAL A 8 12.92 4.19 3.68
C VAL A 8 13.13 3.05 4.66
N CYS A 9 12.19 2.90 5.59
CA CYS A 9 12.19 1.77 6.50
C CYS A 9 12.21 0.51 5.63
N LYS A 10 13.35 -0.18 5.60
CA LYS A 10 13.51 -1.46 4.90
C LYS A 10 12.42 -2.41 5.42
N ALA A 11 11.40 -2.64 4.60
CA ALA A 11 10.51 -3.78 4.77
C ALA A 11 11.39 -5.03 4.72
N HIS A 12 11.55 -5.65 5.87
CA HIS A 12 12.26 -6.90 6.09
C HIS A 12 11.63 -7.97 5.19
N GLU A 13 12.33 -8.45 4.17
CA GLU A 13 12.18 -9.75 3.46
C GLU A 13 10.77 -10.25 3.03
N TRP A 14 9.72 -9.44 3.17
CA TRP A 14 8.40 -9.68 2.64
C TRP A 14 8.31 -8.93 1.32
N SER A 15 8.15 -9.68 0.21
CA SER A 15 7.99 -9.12 -1.13
C SER A 15 6.60 -8.47 -1.29
N VAL A 16 6.33 -7.42 -0.52
CA VAL A 16 5.08 -6.67 -0.55
C VAL A 16 5.33 -5.17 -0.67
N GLU A 17 4.43 -4.48 -1.37
CA GLU A 17 4.33 -3.02 -1.41
C GLU A 17 3.17 -2.61 -0.49
N ALA A 18 3.50 -2.13 0.71
CA ALA A 18 2.53 -1.75 1.75
C ALA A 18 2.24 -0.25 1.75
N GLY A 19 1.25 0.18 2.54
CA GLY A 19 0.87 1.59 2.63
C GLY A 19 0.06 2.07 1.41
N LEU A 20 -0.75 1.18 0.84
CA LEU A 20 -1.58 1.48 -0.32
C LEU A 20 -3.00 1.85 0.11
N ILE A 21 -3.61 2.79 -0.62
CA ILE A 21 -5.05 2.93 -0.70
C ILE A 21 -5.52 2.18 -1.93
N ILE A 22 -6.32 1.14 -1.73
CA ILE A 22 -6.83 0.24 -2.78
C ILE A 22 -8.29 0.59 -3.07
N PHE A 23 -8.59 0.83 -4.35
CA PHE A 23 -9.93 1.12 -4.85
C PHE A 23 -10.57 -0.14 -5.43
N THR A 24 -11.81 -0.40 -5.07
CA THR A 24 -12.59 -1.54 -5.58
C THR A 24 -13.70 -1.08 -6.55
N LYS A 25 -14.18 -2.00 -7.40
CA LYS A 25 -15.28 -1.73 -8.35
C LYS A 25 -16.56 -1.24 -7.68
N ASP A 26 -16.81 -1.63 -6.42
CA ASP A 26 -17.98 -1.18 -5.66
C ASP A 26 -17.82 0.23 -5.07
N GLY A 27 -16.72 0.92 -5.37
CA GLY A 27 -16.48 2.31 -4.98
C GLY A 27 -15.92 2.48 -3.57
N ARG A 28 -15.44 1.41 -2.93
CA ARG A 28 -14.78 1.48 -1.63
C ARG A 28 -13.28 1.73 -1.78
N ALA A 29 -12.73 2.42 -0.79
CA ALA A 29 -11.30 2.60 -0.60
C ALA A 29 -10.89 1.98 0.74
N GLN A 30 -9.80 1.21 0.75
CA GLN A 30 -9.31 0.52 1.94
C GLN A 30 -7.77 0.56 1.97
N PHE A 31 -7.19 0.56 3.18
CA PHE A 31 -5.76 0.39 3.32
C PHE A 31 -5.35 -1.05 3.06
N GLY A 32 -4.15 -1.26 2.49
CA GLY A 32 -3.65 -2.58 2.20
C GLY A 32 -2.24 -2.60 1.64
N TRP A 33 -1.88 -3.79 1.13
CA TRP A 33 -0.60 -4.02 0.46
C TRP A 33 -0.79 -4.85 -0.80
N ARG A 34 0.18 -4.77 -1.70
CA ARG A 34 0.30 -5.61 -2.88
C ARG A 34 1.38 -6.65 -2.67
N ASP A 35 1.04 -7.92 -2.86
CA ASP A 35 2.02 -8.99 -2.96
C ASP A 35 2.76 -8.87 -4.31
N LEU A 36 4.08 -8.71 -4.27
CA LEU A 36 4.89 -8.46 -5.47
C LEU A 36 5.16 -9.74 -6.28
N ILE A 37 4.91 -10.92 -5.70
CA ILE A 37 5.13 -12.22 -6.36
C ILE A 37 3.90 -12.58 -7.20
N THR A 38 2.71 -12.48 -6.60
CA THR A 38 1.42 -12.85 -7.20
C THR A 38 0.71 -11.65 -7.83
N GLY A 39 1.10 -10.43 -7.47
CA GLY A 39 0.43 -9.20 -7.89
C GLY A 39 -0.92 -8.94 -7.20
N GLN A 40 -1.31 -9.80 -6.25
CA GLN A 40 -2.59 -9.68 -5.55
C GLN A 40 -2.56 -8.56 -4.50
N PHE A 41 -3.71 -7.98 -4.25
CA PHE A 41 -3.91 -6.96 -3.23
C PHE A 41 -4.61 -7.54 -2.02
N HIS A 42 -4.19 -7.13 -0.83
CA HIS A 42 -4.71 -7.64 0.43
C HIS A 42 -5.11 -6.50 1.36
N SER A 43 -6.22 -6.70 2.09
CA SER A 43 -6.74 -5.76 3.07
C SER A 43 -5.82 -5.64 4.27
N GLU A 44 -5.48 -4.41 4.70
CA GLU A 44 -4.71 -4.20 5.92
C GLU A 44 -5.49 -4.61 7.18
N ALA A 45 -6.81 -4.46 7.15
CA ALA A 45 -7.66 -4.71 8.30
C ALA A 45 -7.73 -6.20 8.68
N ASP A 46 -7.64 -7.09 7.69
CA ASP A 46 -7.95 -8.52 7.88
C ASP A 46 -7.07 -9.48 7.07
N GLY A 47 -6.19 -8.99 6.20
CA GLY A 47 -5.25 -9.78 5.40
C GLY A 47 -5.86 -10.56 4.24
N ARG A 48 -7.18 -10.50 4.02
CA ARG A 48 -7.82 -11.22 2.91
C ARG A 48 -7.49 -10.56 1.59
N CYS A 49 -7.40 -11.40 0.55
CA CYS A 49 -7.26 -10.96 -0.82
C CYS A 49 -8.49 -10.16 -1.27
N ILE A 50 -8.26 -9.07 -1.98
CA ILE A 50 -9.29 -8.19 -2.54
C ILE A 50 -9.43 -8.53 -4.02
N SER A 51 -10.57 -9.08 -4.44
CA SER A 51 -10.76 -9.57 -5.81
C SER A 51 -11.13 -8.49 -6.82
N GLU A 52 -11.86 -7.45 -6.40
CA GLU A 52 -12.43 -6.44 -7.29
C GLU A 52 -11.61 -5.15 -7.36
N VAL A 53 -10.28 -5.24 -7.30
CA VAL A 53 -9.39 -4.07 -7.38
C VAL A 53 -9.45 -3.43 -8.78
N ILE A 54 -9.63 -2.12 -8.81
CA ILE A 54 -9.55 -1.30 -10.03
C ILE A 54 -8.32 -0.38 -10.05
N GLY A 55 -7.68 -0.17 -8.91
CA GLY A 55 -6.46 0.61 -8.80
C GLY A 55 -5.96 0.69 -7.37
N ALA A 56 -4.71 1.11 -7.21
CA ALA A 56 -4.11 1.40 -5.92
C ALA A 56 -3.18 2.60 -6.07
N ILE A 57 -3.07 3.40 -5.01
CA ILE A 57 -2.12 4.50 -4.90
C ILE A 57 -1.37 4.39 -3.58
N GLU A 58 -0.13 4.89 -3.55
CA GLU A 58 0.59 5.05 -2.30
C GLU A 58 -0.10 6.08 -1.41
N PHE A 59 -0.27 5.75 -0.14
CA PHE A 59 -0.71 6.69 0.86
C PHE A 59 0.44 7.61 1.25
N ASN A 60 0.27 8.90 1.03
CA ASN A 60 1.16 9.93 1.54
C ASN A 60 0.40 10.81 2.53
N SER A 61 0.75 10.67 3.82
CA SER A 61 0.26 11.58 4.85
C SER A 61 1.27 12.70 5.00
N ASP A 62 1.09 13.79 4.25
CA ASP A 62 1.72 15.05 4.61
C ASP A 62 0.92 15.70 5.75
N VAL A 63 1.63 16.29 6.71
CA VAL A 63 0.98 17.07 7.76
C VAL A 63 0.55 18.40 7.12
N ALA A 64 -0.72 18.48 6.72
CA ALA A 64 -1.35 19.78 6.50
C ALA A 64 -1.58 20.42 7.88
N HIS A 65 -0.60 21.21 8.33
CA HIS A 65 -0.71 22.07 9.51
C HIS A 65 -1.55 23.32 9.22
#